data_AF-A0A1J1GJR6-F1
#
_entry.id   AF-A0A1J1GJR6-F1
#
_cell.length_a   1.000
_cell.length_b   1.000
_cell.length_c   1.000
_cell.angle_alpha   90.00
_cell.angle_beta   90.00
_cell.angle_gamma   90.00
#
_symmetry.space_group_name_H-M   'P 1'
#
loop_
_entity.id
_entity.type
_entity.pdbx_description
1 polymer ?
#
loop_
_entity_poly.entity_id
_entity_poly.type
_entity_poly.pdbx_seq_one_letter_code
_entity_poly.pdbx_strand_id
1 'polypeptide(L)'
;MGYSNMQTNILLKKQTDGTSITVKSSSTWLEKQDIILKKINYGKYLIPRFFFITFLPLFFLFLQNMYKFQNDINLKFQFKNINSRNLAEWNRGASASGIELEDPYKKVDYKEVLTVWKAIRDNEGIKLSTLLENLLDDLFEQSNIHGIDTQDRNGIWLKFASEVYELVRRIDHNTYHKIYSICEGGSCTRESYICFINENSNLWESFRCEIGRIWHSFLKNNLDLLDKQVVLIDFNSKESN
;
A
#
# COMPACT_ATOMS: atom_id res chain seq x y z
N MET A 1 35.26 -47.25 42.42
CA MET A 1 34.73 -48.17 41.40
C MET A 1 33.25 -48.36 41.67
N GLY A 2 32.38 -47.66 40.94
CA GLY A 2 30.93 -47.76 41.08
C GLY A 2 30.34 -48.10 39.71
N TYR A 3 29.74 -49.29 39.60
CA TYR A 3 29.16 -49.80 38.37
C TYR A 3 27.77 -49.20 38.12
N SER A 4 27.56 -48.90 36.84
CA SER A 4 26.33 -48.49 36.16
C SER A 4 25.11 -49.35 36.52
N ASN A 5 24.02 -48.71 36.95
CA ASN A 5 22.68 -49.32 36.96
C ASN A 5 21.93 -48.87 35.70
N MET A 6 21.94 -49.73 34.69
CA MET A 6 21.19 -49.59 33.46
C MET A 6 19.74 -50.04 33.73
N GLN A 7 18.80 -49.09 33.86
CA GLN A 7 17.38 -49.40 33.94
C GLN A 7 16.82 -49.60 32.53
N THR A 8 16.63 -50.85 32.14
CA THR A 8 15.83 -51.26 30.99
C THR A 8 14.35 -51.06 31.29
N ASN A 9 13.76 -50.01 30.74
CA ASN A 9 12.30 -49.83 30.72
C ASN A 9 11.69 -50.76 29.66
N ILE A 10 11.20 -51.92 30.11
CA ILE A 10 10.39 -52.82 29.30
C ILE A 10 8.98 -52.21 29.18
N LEU A 11 8.73 -51.57 28.05
CA LEU A 11 7.39 -51.10 27.66
C LEU A 11 6.52 -52.31 27.27
N LEU A 12 5.82 -52.88 28.24
CA LEU A 12 4.78 -53.88 28.02
C LEU A 12 3.55 -53.21 27.40
N LYS A 13 3.39 -53.37 26.07
CA LYS A 13 2.22 -52.92 25.33
C LYS A 13 1.04 -53.84 25.66
N LYS A 14 0.15 -53.41 26.56
CA LYS A 14 -1.10 -54.11 26.84
C LYS A 14 -2.20 -53.56 25.94
N GLN A 15 -2.74 -54.42 25.09
CA GLN A 15 -3.92 -54.16 24.29
C GLN A 15 -5.16 -54.32 25.19
N THR A 16 -6.04 -53.31 25.20
CA THR A 16 -7.39 -53.42 25.76
C THR A 16 -8.37 -52.60 24.94
N ASP A 17 -9.41 -53.29 24.48
CA ASP A 17 -10.65 -52.72 23.96
C ASP A 17 -11.34 -51.82 25.00
N GLY A 18 -12.06 -50.81 24.53
CA GLY A 18 -13.16 -50.19 25.27
C GLY A 18 -12.83 -48.97 26.15
N THR A 19 -12.67 -47.80 25.50
CA THR A 19 -13.09 -46.46 25.94
C THR A 19 -12.92 -46.00 27.41
N SER A 20 -11.85 -46.37 28.11
CA SER A 20 -11.33 -45.54 29.21
C SER A 20 -9.87 -45.89 29.50
N ILE A 21 -9.02 -44.87 29.62
CA ILE A 21 -7.61 -45.04 30.00
C ILE A 21 -7.49 -44.56 31.44
N THR A 22 -7.24 -45.49 32.36
CA THR A 22 -6.85 -45.17 33.75
C THR A 22 -5.35 -45.40 33.89
N VAL A 23 -4.59 -44.32 34.09
CA VAL A 23 -3.16 -44.40 34.37
C VAL A 23 -2.99 -44.59 35.88
N LYS A 24 -2.65 -45.81 36.31
CA LYS A 24 -2.22 -46.05 37.70
C LYS A 24 -0.72 -45.77 37.80
N SER A 25 -0.39 -44.62 38.38
CA SER A 25 0.95 -44.32 38.88
C SER A 25 1.17 -45.08 40.18
N SER A 26 2.07 -46.06 40.18
CA SER A 26 2.57 -46.68 41.42
C SER A 26 3.77 -45.90 41.93
N SER A 27 3.51 -44.80 42.63
CA SER A 27 4.50 -44.19 43.51
C SER A 27 3.83 -43.98 44.87
N THR A 28 4.35 -44.68 45.85
CA THR A 28 4.01 -44.54 47.27
C THR A 28 4.16 -43.09 47.73
N TRP A 29 3.15 -42.64 48.48
CA TRP A 29 3.12 -41.41 49.30
C TRP A 29 2.98 -40.07 48.55
N LEU A 30 1.72 -39.66 48.32
CA LEU A 30 1.16 -38.38 48.77
C LEU A 30 -0.36 -38.39 48.51
N GLU A 31 -1.11 -37.65 49.32
CA GLU A 31 -2.59 -37.61 49.35
C GLU A 31 -3.24 -37.50 47.97
N LYS A 32 -4.13 -38.45 47.66
CA LYS A 32 -4.90 -38.50 46.43
C LYS A 32 -5.93 -37.37 46.39
N GLN A 33 -5.71 -36.38 45.55
CA GLN A 33 -6.80 -35.64 44.93
C GLN A 33 -7.12 -36.34 43.59
N ASP A 34 -8.29 -36.97 43.53
CA ASP A 34 -8.81 -37.56 42.29
C ASP A 34 -9.20 -36.42 41.33
N ILE A 35 -8.29 -36.04 40.42
CA ILE A 35 -8.58 -35.07 39.36
C ILE A 35 -9.45 -35.77 38.31
N ILE A 36 -10.76 -35.57 38.40
CA ILE A 36 -11.73 -36.01 37.38
C ILE A 36 -11.58 -35.11 36.15
N LEU A 37 -10.75 -35.51 35.19
CA LEU A 37 -10.69 -34.88 33.88
C LEU A 37 -11.98 -35.20 33.10
N LYS A 38 -12.99 -34.33 33.21
CA LYS A 38 -14.17 -34.36 32.35
C LYS A 38 -13.71 -34.23 30.90
N LYS A 39 -13.99 -35.25 30.09
CA LYS A 39 -13.71 -35.28 28.64
C LYS A 39 -14.46 -34.13 27.96
N ILE A 40 -13.81 -32.99 27.80
CA ILE A 40 -14.37 -31.84 27.08
C ILE A 40 -14.51 -32.26 25.62
N ASN A 41 -15.72 -32.15 25.09
CA ASN A 41 -16.01 -32.55 23.71
C ASN A 41 -15.54 -31.45 22.74
N TYR A 42 -14.24 -31.46 22.43
CA TYR A 42 -13.56 -30.44 21.61
C TYR A 42 -14.14 -30.27 20.21
N GLY A 43 -14.93 -31.23 19.70
CA GLY A 43 -15.56 -31.16 18.38
C GLY A 43 -16.49 -29.95 18.20
N LYS A 44 -17.16 -29.48 19.27
CA LYS A 44 -18.05 -28.30 19.18
C LYS A 44 -17.31 -26.96 19.18
N TYR A 45 -16.03 -26.93 19.58
CA TYR A 45 -15.23 -25.70 19.68
C TYR A 45 -14.32 -25.44 18.47
N LEU A 46 -14.06 -26.47 17.66
CA LEU A 46 -13.19 -26.34 16.48
C LEU A 46 -13.91 -25.64 15.31
N ILE A 47 -15.21 -25.90 15.12
CA ILE A 47 -16.01 -25.34 14.03
C ILE A 47 -16.05 -23.80 14.04
N PRO A 48 -16.35 -23.12 15.16
CA PRO A 48 -16.36 -21.65 15.17
C PRO A 48 -14.97 -21.04 14.92
N ARG A 49 -13.88 -21.70 15.37
CA ARG A 49 -12.52 -21.20 15.11
C ARG A 49 -12.16 -21.21 13.63
N PHE A 50 -12.51 -22.27 12.90
CA PHE A 50 -12.31 -22.30 11.46
C PHE A 50 -13.12 -21.22 10.75
N PHE A 51 -14.38 -21.01 11.16
CA PHE A 51 -15.21 -19.94 10.61
C PHE A 51 -14.58 -18.55 10.80
N PHE A 52 -14.08 -18.22 12.00
CA PHE A 52 -13.39 -16.96 12.23
C PHE A 52 -12.11 -16.80 11.43
N ILE A 53 -11.29 -17.87 11.32
CA ILE A 53 -10.03 -17.83 10.55
C ILE A 53 -10.29 -17.59 9.06
N THR A 54 -11.34 -18.19 8.49
CA THR A 54 -11.68 -17.99 7.07
C THR A 54 -12.44 -16.69 6.81
N PHE A 55 -13.29 -16.27 7.74
CA PHE A 55 -14.16 -15.12 7.56
C PHE A 55 -13.42 -13.79 7.79
N LEU A 56 -12.48 -13.74 8.72
CA LEU A 56 -11.73 -12.52 9.05
C LEU A 56 -10.96 -11.91 7.85
N PRO A 57 -10.19 -12.67 7.04
CA PRO A 57 -9.52 -12.12 5.87
C PRO A 57 -10.51 -11.70 4.77
N LEU A 58 -11.60 -12.44 4.56
CA LEU A 58 -12.66 -12.05 3.61
C LEU A 58 -13.34 -10.75 4.04
N PHE A 59 -13.60 -10.58 5.34
CA PHE A 59 -14.15 -9.36 5.90
C PHE A 59 -13.20 -8.17 5.76
N PHE A 60 -11.89 -8.39 5.96
CA PHE A 60 -10.86 -7.37 5.71
C PHE A 60 -10.81 -6.95 4.23
N LEU A 61 -10.86 -7.89 3.30
CA LEU A 61 -10.91 -7.60 1.86
C LEU A 61 -12.19 -6.82 1.48
N PHE A 62 -13.33 -7.18 2.09
CA PHE A 62 -14.58 -6.48 1.89
C PHE A 62 -14.52 -5.03 2.42
N LEU A 63 -13.97 -4.83 3.61
CA LEU A 63 -13.77 -3.48 4.19
C LEU A 63 -12.78 -2.64 3.38
N GLN A 64 -11.69 -3.22 2.89
CA GLN A 64 -10.76 -2.52 2.00
C GLN A 64 -11.44 -2.09 0.69
N ASN A 65 -12.25 -2.97 0.09
CA ASN A 65 -13.03 -2.62 -1.11
C ASN A 65 -14.06 -1.54 -0.83
N MET A 66 -14.76 -1.59 0.30
CA MET A 66 -15.71 -0.54 0.72
C MET A 66 -15.02 0.81 0.92
N TYR A 67 -13.86 0.85 1.59
CA TYR A 67 -13.09 2.09 1.75
C TYR A 67 -12.59 2.64 0.41
N LYS A 68 -12.10 1.77 -0.47
CA LYS A 68 -11.68 2.16 -1.82
C LYS A 68 -12.84 2.71 -2.64
N PHE A 69 -14.01 2.07 -2.57
CA PHE A 69 -15.23 2.50 -3.23
C PHE A 69 -15.75 3.83 -2.68
N GLN A 70 -15.68 4.05 -1.36
CA GLN A 70 -16.12 5.28 -0.72
C GLN A 70 -15.17 6.45 -1.04
N ASN A 71 -13.85 6.20 -1.13
CA ASN A 71 -12.89 7.18 -1.62
C ASN A 71 -13.10 7.50 -3.10
N ASP A 72 -13.37 6.50 -3.95
CA ASP A 72 -13.70 6.71 -5.37
C ASP A 72 -15.00 7.50 -5.55
N ILE A 73 -16.02 7.27 -4.71
CA ILE A 73 -17.26 8.05 -4.72
C ILE A 73 -17.01 9.48 -4.26
N ASN A 74 -16.26 9.69 -3.18
CA ASN A 74 -15.94 11.03 -2.70
C ASN A 74 -15.12 11.82 -3.70
N LEU A 75 -14.12 11.18 -4.33
CA LEU A 75 -13.35 11.77 -5.42
C LEU A 75 -14.24 12.09 -6.62
N LYS A 76 -15.13 11.17 -7.05
CA LYS A 76 -16.10 11.44 -8.12
C LYS A 76 -17.08 12.56 -7.78
N PHE A 77 -17.55 12.64 -6.53
CA PHE A 77 -18.47 13.71 -6.09
C PHE A 77 -17.76 15.06 -6.05
N GLN A 78 -16.55 15.13 -5.52
CA GLN A 78 -15.74 16.35 -5.52
C GLN A 78 -15.37 16.76 -6.95
N PHE A 79 -14.99 15.81 -7.80
CA PHE A 79 -14.71 16.06 -9.22
C PHE A 79 -15.94 16.57 -9.98
N LYS A 80 -17.11 15.98 -9.77
CA LYS A 80 -18.36 16.42 -10.39
C LYS A 80 -18.75 17.82 -9.91
N ASN A 81 -18.50 18.13 -8.65
CA ASN A 81 -18.80 19.44 -8.06
C ASN A 81 -17.82 20.54 -8.51
N ILE A 82 -16.53 20.23 -8.59
CA ILE A 82 -15.48 21.13 -9.11
C ILE A 82 -15.72 21.41 -10.60
N ASN A 83 -16.03 20.40 -11.41
CA ASN A 83 -16.36 20.61 -12.82
C ASN A 83 -17.65 21.40 -12.99
N SER A 84 -18.70 21.14 -12.20
CA SER A 84 -19.92 21.97 -12.27
C SER A 84 -19.67 23.41 -11.85
N ARG A 85 -18.78 23.65 -10.87
CA ARG A 85 -18.41 24.99 -10.44
C ARG A 85 -17.58 25.70 -11.50
N ASN A 86 -16.59 25.02 -12.07
CA ASN A 86 -15.76 25.55 -13.16
C ASN A 86 -16.61 25.83 -14.43
N LEU A 87 -17.56 24.96 -14.78
CA LEU A 87 -18.52 25.22 -15.88
C LEU A 87 -19.43 26.42 -15.58
N ALA A 88 -19.92 26.54 -14.35
CA ALA A 88 -20.77 27.66 -13.95
C ALA A 88 -20.00 28.99 -13.90
N GLU A 89 -18.75 28.97 -13.45
CA GLU A 89 -17.85 30.13 -13.44
C GLU A 89 -17.43 30.52 -14.86
N TRP A 90 -17.22 29.54 -15.75
CA TRP A 90 -16.92 29.80 -17.17
C TRP A 90 -18.10 30.48 -17.90
N ASN A 91 -19.33 30.05 -17.62
CA ASN A 91 -20.54 30.68 -18.15
C ASN A 91 -20.78 32.10 -17.57
N ARG A 92 -20.39 32.36 -16.32
CA ARG A 92 -20.47 33.70 -15.73
C ARG A 92 -19.41 34.66 -16.27
N GLY A 93 -18.18 34.18 -16.50
CA GLY A 93 -17.10 34.98 -17.07
C GLY A 93 -17.34 35.42 -18.52
N ALA A 94 -17.92 34.53 -19.35
CA ALA A 94 -18.28 34.84 -20.73
C ALA A 94 -19.35 35.95 -20.86
N SER A 95 -20.24 36.05 -19.87
CA SER A 95 -21.34 37.03 -19.88
C SER A 95 -20.92 38.45 -19.44
N ALA A 96 -19.82 38.58 -18.68
CA ALA A 96 -19.39 39.86 -18.09
C ALA A 96 -18.23 40.56 -18.83
N SER A 97 -17.54 39.84 -19.72
CA SER A 97 -16.30 40.33 -20.36
C SER A 97 -16.43 40.59 -21.86
N GLY A 98 -17.59 40.35 -22.48
CA GLY A 98 -17.76 40.49 -23.94
C GLY A 98 -16.88 39.53 -24.75
N ILE A 99 -16.34 38.49 -24.10
CA ILE A 99 -15.60 37.41 -24.77
C ILE A 99 -16.64 36.60 -25.54
N GLU A 100 -16.65 36.74 -26.87
CA GLU A 100 -17.40 35.87 -27.77
C GLU A 100 -17.21 34.42 -27.31
N LEU A 101 -18.31 33.68 -27.10
CA LEU A 101 -18.26 32.25 -26.86
C LEU A 101 -17.50 31.63 -28.04
N GLU A 102 -16.23 31.28 -27.81
CA GLU A 102 -15.44 30.61 -28.85
C GLU A 102 -16.18 29.35 -29.27
N ASP A 103 -16.41 29.24 -30.59
CA ASP A 103 -17.18 28.16 -31.20
C ASP A 103 -16.70 26.78 -30.68
N PRO A 104 -17.56 25.97 -30.04
CA PRO A 104 -17.18 24.63 -29.57
C PRO A 104 -16.74 23.71 -30.72
N TYR A 105 -17.13 24.02 -31.95
CA TYR A 105 -16.72 23.29 -33.16
C TYR A 105 -15.37 23.75 -33.72
N LYS A 106 -14.75 24.80 -33.14
CA LYS A 106 -13.38 25.21 -33.46
C LYS A 106 -12.45 24.02 -33.30
N LYS A 107 -11.74 23.70 -34.39
CA LYS A 107 -10.74 22.64 -34.41
C LYS A 107 -9.45 23.16 -33.79
N VAL A 108 -8.83 22.34 -32.95
CA VAL A 108 -7.53 22.59 -32.33
C VAL A 108 -6.51 21.68 -33.02
N ASP A 109 -5.44 22.26 -33.54
CA ASP A 109 -4.42 21.51 -34.27
C ASP A 109 -3.57 20.65 -33.32
N TYR A 110 -3.11 19.48 -33.78
CA TYR A 110 -2.24 18.58 -33.02
C TYR A 110 -1.03 19.30 -32.42
N LYS A 111 -0.42 20.24 -33.16
CA LYS A 111 0.76 20.99 -32.69
C LYS A 111 0.43 21.88 -31.50
N GLU A 112 -0.76 22.48 -31.50
CA GLU A 112 -1.24 23.30 -30.38
C GLU A 112 -1.44 22.44 -29.14
N VAL A 113 -2.14 21.30 -29.27
CA VAL A 113 -2.35 20.34 -28.17
C VAL A 113 -1.02 19.88 -27.57
N LEU A 114 -0.05 19.53 -28.42
CA LEU A 114 1.28 19.09 -27.99
C LEU A 114 2.04 20.20 -27.26
N THR A 115 1.93 21.45 -27.73
CA THR A 115 2.61 22.60 -27.11
C THR A 115 2.06 22.87 -25.72
N VAL A 116 0.74 22.87 -25.57
CA VAL A 116 0.10 23.10 -24.26
C VAL A 116 0.37 21.93 -23.32
N TRP A 117 0.29 20.68 -23.80
CA TRP A 117 0.63 19.52 -23.00
C TRP A 117 2.07 19.58 -22.48
N LYS A 118 3.05 19.94 -23.32
CA LYS A 118 4.45 20.10 -22.88
C LYS A 118 4.57 21.15 -21.77
N ALA A 119 3.92 22.30 -21.93
CA ALA A 119 3.94 23.34 -20.90
C ALA A 119 3.35 22.85 -19.56
N ILE A 120 2.23 22.10 -19.60
CA ILE A 120 1.66 21.46 -18.41
C ILE A 120 2.64 20.47 -17.82
N ARG A 121 3.16 19.54 -18.63
CA ARG A 121 4.10 18.50 -18.21
C ARG A 121 5.34 19.10 -17.54
N ASP A 122 5.89 20.18 -18.08
CA ASP A 122 7.07 20.83 -17.50
C ASP A 122 6.74 21.51 -16.17
N ASN A 123 5.60 22.19 -16.05
CA ASN A 123 5.12 22.75 -14.79
C ASN A 123 4.86 21.67 -13.73
N GLU A 124 4.25 20.55 -14.12
CA GLU A 124 4.03 19.41 -13.23
C GLU A 124 5.34 18.70 -12.85
N GLY A 125 6.32 18.70 -13.75
CA GLY A 125 7.68 18.23 -13.49
C GLY A 125 8.39 19.06 -12.40
N ILE A 126 8.24 20.39 -12.43
CA ILE A 126 8.78 21.27 -11.37
C ILE A 126 8.14 20.92 -10.02
N LYS A 127 6.81 20.81 -9.97
CA LYS A 127 6.09 20.45 -8.73
C LYS A 127 6.51 19.08 -8.18
N LEU A 128 6.73 18.10 -9.07
CA LEU A 128 7.23 16.79 -8.69
C LEU A 128 8.67 16.87 -8.14
N SER A 129 9.55 17.66 -8.78
CA SER A 129 10.92 17.88 -8.28
C SER A 129 10.91 18.44 -6.86
N THR A 130 10.12 19.49 -6.61
CA THR A 130 9.98 20.07 -5.27
C THR A 130 9.43 19.06 -4.26
N LEU A 131 8.46 18.23 -4.65
CA LEU A 131 7.99 17.15 -3.79
C LEU A 131 9.12 16.18 -3.46
N LEU A 132 9.86 15.71 -4.46
CA LEU A 132 10.97 14.76 -4.26
C LEU A 132 12.09 15.35 -3.39
N GLU A 133 12.42 16.63 -3.54
CA GLU A 133 13.37 17.33 -2.66
C GLU A 133 12.90 17.29 -1.19
N ASN A 134 11.63 17.61 -0.93
CA ASN A 134 11.08 17.55 0.43
C ASN A 134 11.10 16.12 1.01
N LEU A 135 10.83 15.09 0.18
CA LEU A 135 10.89 13.70 0.61
C LEU A 135 12.33 13.23 0.88
N LEU A 136 13.29 13.75 0.12
CA LEU A 136 14.70 13.50 0.36
C LEU A 136 15.15 14.13 1.69
N ASP A 137 14.72 15.36 1.98
CA ASP A 137 14.99 16.01 3.27
C ASP A 137 14.39 15.22 4.44
N ASP A 138 13.15 14.72 4.30
CA ASP A 138 12.52 13.82 5.27
C ASP A 138 13.35 12.53 5.47
N LEU A 139 13.87 11.94 4.38
CA LEU A 139 14.79 10.80 4.49
C LEU A 139 16.07 11.15 5.27
N PHE A 140 16.65 12.33 5.03
CA PHE A 140 17.83 12.79 5.75
C PHE A 140 17.55 12.91 7.25
N GLU A 141 16.43 13.53 7.63
CA GLU A 141 16.00 13.65 9.03
C GLU A 141 15.82 12.28 9.69
N GLN A 142 15.03 11.39 9.07
CA GLN A 142 14.79 10.05 9.60
C GLN A 142 16.07 9.20 9.66
N SER A 143 16.95 9.32 8.66
CA SER A 143 18.22 8.59 8.64
C SER A 143 19.12 8.96 9.82
N ASN A 144 19.14 10.23 10.21
CA ASN A 144 19.93 10.71 11.34
C ASN A 144 19.37 10.20 12.67
N ILE A 145 18.04 10.14 12.80
CA ILE A 145 17.36 9.62 14.01
C ILE A 145 17.65 8.12 14.20
N HIS A 146 17.61 7.34 13.12
CA HIS A 146 17.80 5.89 13.15
C HIS A 146 19.25 5.44 12.96
N GLY A 147 20.20 6.38 12.82
CA GLY A 147 21.62 6.06 12.66
C GLY A 147 21.96 5.33 11.35
N ILE A 148 21.20 5.58 10.28
CA ILE A 148 21.42 4.97 8.96
C ILE A 148 22.62 5.64 8.31
N ASP A 149 23.57 4.85 7.83
CA ASP A 149 24.73 5.39 7.14
C ASP A 149 24.37 6.00 5.78
N THR A 150 25.30 6.80 5.24
CA THR A 150 25.08 7.55 4.01
C THR A 150 24.93 6.65 2.78
N GLN A 151 25.59 5.51 2.74
CA GLN A 151 25.51 4.59 1.60
C GLN A 151 24.13 3.93 1.54
N ASP A 152 23.64 3.41 2.67
CA ASP A 152 22.32 2.77 2.75
C ASP A 152 21.20 3.77 2.47
N ARG A 153 21.28 4.98 3.04
CA ARG A 153 20.35 6.08 2.74
C ARG A 153 20.28 6.38 1.25
N ASN A 154 21.45 6.52 0.60
CA ASN A 154 21.51 6.80 -0.83
C ASN A 154 20.92 5.65 -1.64
N GLY A 155 21.14 4.39 -1.23
CA GLY A 155 20.54 3.21 -1.85
C GLY A 155 19.01 3.21 -1.78
N ILE A 156 18.46 3.53 -0.60
CA ILE A 156 17.00 3.67 -0.37
C ILE A 156 16.42 4.75 -1.29
N TRP A 157 17.06 5.94 -1.32
CA TRP A 157 16.62 7.05 -2.16
C TRP A 157 16.66 6.71 -3.65
N LEU A 158 17.78 6.18 -4.15
CA LEU A 158 17.93 5.83 -5.56
C LEU A 158 16.88 4.83 -6.02
N LYS A 159 16.60 3.81 -5.19
CA LYS A 159 15.55 2.83 -5.47
C LYS A 159 14.19 3.52 -5.60
N PHE A 160 13.80 4.33 -4.61
CA PHE A 160 12.53 5.05 -4.64
C PHE A 160 12.43 5.99 -5.85
N ALA A 161 13.42 6.85 -6.06
CA ALA A 161 13.45 7.80 -7.17
C ALA A 161 13.34 7.09 -8.52
N SER A 162 14.02 5.95 -8.70
CA SER A 162 13.93 5.17 -9.94
C SER A 162 12.51 4.67 -10.21
N GLU A 163 11.80 4.18 -9.20
CA GLU A 163 10.41 3.73 -9.33
C GLU A 163 9.46 4.89 -9.71
N VAL A 164 9.67 6.07 -9.12
CA VAL A 164 8.92 7.29 -9.46
C VAL A 164 9.15 7.69 -10.91
N TYR A 165 10.40 7.71 -11.38
CA TYR A 165 10.69 8.07 -12.78
C TYR A 165 10.14 7.06 -13.79
N GLU A 166 10.09 5.78 -13.45
CA GLU A 166 9.40 4.77 -14.27
C GLU A 166 7.88 4.99 -14.34
N LEU A 167 7.26 5.48 -13.26
CA LEU A 167 5.85 5.89 -13.30
C LEU A 167 5.64 7.12 -14.19
N VAL A 168 6.52 8.12 -14.11
CA VAL A 168 6.48 9.31 -14.98
C VAL A 168 6.59 8.91 -16.45
N ARG A 169 7.55 8.05 -16.81
CA ARG A 169 7.70 7.55 -18.19
C ARG A 169 6.43 6.90 -18.71
N ARG A 170 5.74 6.11 -17.87
CA ARG A 170 4.47 5.47 -18.22
C ARG A 170 3.34 6.49 -18.41
N ILE A 171 3.25 7.50 -17.54
CA ILE A 171 2.27 8.59 -17.67
C ILE A 171 2.51 9.38 -18.97
N ASP A 172 3.76 9.74 -19.25
CA ASP A 172 4.14 10.46 -20.47
C ASP A 172 3.79 9.64 -21.73
N HIS A 173 4.14 8.36 -21.74
CA HIS A 173 3.82 7.46 -22.85
C HIS A 173 2.30 7.33 -23.09
N ASN A 174 1.52 7.07 -22.04
CA ASN A 174 0.07 6.94 -22.13
C ASN A 174 -0.59 8.25 -22.57
N THR A 175 -0.10 9.38 -22.07
CA THR A 175 -0.60 10.70 -22.44
C THR A 175 -0.33 10.98 -23.91
N TYR A 176 0.88 10.67 -24.38
CA TYR A 176 1.24 10.86 -25.78
C TYR A 176 0.34 10.03 -26.72
N HIS A 177 0.09 8.77 -26.39
CA HIS A 177 -0.87 7.94 -27.13
C HIS A 177 -2.28 8.53 -27.14
N LYS A 178 -2.72 9.11 -26.01
CA LYS A 178 -4.02 9.77 -25.93
C LYS A 178 -4.10 11.02 -26.81
N ILE A 179 -3.03 11.84 -26.86
CA ILE A 179 -2.94 12.99 -27.77
C ILE A 179 -3.10 12.53 -29.22
N TYR A 180 -2.40 11.46 -29.61
CA TYR A 180 -2.51 10.89 -30.95
C TYR A 180 -3.94 10.44 -31.25
N SER A 181 -4.60 9.77 -30.30
CA SER A 181 -5.98 9.31 -30.45
C SER A 181 -7.00 10.44 -30.57
N ILE A 182 -6.90 11.51 -29.77
CA ILE A 182 -7.88 12.62 -29.86
C ILE A 182 -7.67 13.48 -31.10
N CYS A 183 -6.46 13.48 -31.67
CA CYS A 183 -6.10 14.22 -32.88
C CYS A 183 -6.02 13.31 -34.11
N GLU A 184 -6.78 12.21 -34.14
CA GLU A 184 -6.87 11.34 -35.32
C GLU A 184 -7.38 12.17 -36.52
N GLY A 185 -6.52 12.37 -37.53
CA GLY A 185 -6.79 13.31 -38.64
C GLY A 185 -6.13 14.69 -38.51
N GLY A 186 -5.24 14.88 -37.54
CA GLY A 186 -4.39 16.08 -37.39
C GLY A 186 -4.97 17.18 -36.50
N SER A 187 -6.24 17.10 -36.11
CA SER A 187 -6.88 18.07 -35.22
C SER A 187 -7.95 17.41 -34.35
N CYS A 188 -8.34 18.06 -33.25
CA CYS A 188 -9.41 17.62 -32.36
C CYS A 188 -10.48 18.72 -32.19
N THR A 189 -11.63 18.37 -31.62
CA THR A 189 -12.62 19.39 -31.22
C THR A 189 -12.14 20.12 -29.98
N ARG A 190 -12.53 21.39 -29.83
CA ARG A 190 -12.23 22.18 -28.63
C ARG A 190 -12.69 21.49 -27.34
N GLU A 191 -13.87 20.85 -27.37
CA GLU A 191 -14.37 20.07 -26.24
C GLU A 191 -13.43 18.93 -25.86
N SER A 192 -12.99 18.12 -26.85
CA SER A 192 -12.05 17.01 -26.61
C SER A 192 -10.71 17.50 -26.06
N TYR A 193 -10.24 18.63 -26.58
CA TYR A 193 -9.04 19.30 -26.08
C TYR A 193 -9.17 19.71 -24.61
N ILE A 194 -10.26 20.39 -24.25
CA ILE A 194 -10.49 20.83 -22.85
C ILE A 194 -10.62 19.63 -21.92
N CYS A 195 -11.37 18.60 -22.33
CA CYS A 195 -11.47 17.35 -21.57
C CYS A 195 -10.08 16.72 -21.35
N PHE A 196 -9.26 16.63 -22.40
CA PHE A 196 -7.90 16.10 -22.30
C PHE A 196 -7.03 16.88 -21.30
N ILE A 197 -7.03 18.22 -21.38
CA ILE A 197 -6.23 19.07 -20.49
C ILE A 197 -6.65 18.91 -19.02
N ASN A 198 -7.96 18.90 -18.76
CA ASN A 198 -8.49 18.71 -17.42
C ASN A 198 -8.13 17.32 -16.89
N GLU A 199 -8.35 16.26 -17.67
CA GLU A 199 -7.99 14.90 -17.26
C GLU A 199 -6.50 14.74 -16.99
N ASN A 200 -5.63 15.36 -17.81
CA ASN A 200 -4.19 15.27 -17.62
C ASN A 200 -3.75 16.01 -16.34
N SER A 201 -4.32 17.19 -16.08
CA SER A 201 -4.04 17.95 -14.86
C SER A 201 -4.42 17.16 -13.60
N ASN A 202 -5.60 16.54 -13.61
CA ASN A 202 -6.07 15.71 -12.50
C ASN A 202 -5.24 14.42 -12.32
N LEU A 203 -4.77 13.83 -13.42
CA LEU A 203 -3.88 12.67 -13.39
C LEU A 203 -2.57 13.01 -12.67
N TRP A 204 -1.95 14.14 -13.03
CA TRP A 204 -0.70 14.60 -12.40
C TRP A 204 -0.88 14.94 -10.92
N GLU A 205 -1.99 15.59 -10.56
CA GLU A 205 -2.32 15.88 -9.17
C GLU A 205 -2.46 14.60 -8.35
N SER A 206 -3.27 13.66 -8.84
CA SER A 206 -3.47 12.35 -8.18
C SER A 206 -2.16 11.57 -8.06
N PHE A 207 -1.34 11.60 -9.10
CA PHE A 207 -0.03 10.97 -9.10
C PHE A 207 0.87 11.52 -7.99
N ARG A 208 1.00 12.85 -7.87
CA ARG A 208 1.82 13.45 -6.80
C ARG A 208 1.34 13.09 -5.41
N CYS A 209 0.01 13.12 -5.18
CA CYS A 209 -0.56 12.69 -3.91
C CYS A 209 -0.21 11.23 -3.59
N GLU A 210 -0.26 10.34 -4.59
CA GLU A 210 0.07 8.94 -4.40
C GLU A 210 1.57 8.71 -4.14
N ILE A 211 2.46 9.48 -4.78
CA ILE A 211 3.90 9.42 -4.48
C ILE A 211 4.19 9.69 -3.00
N GLY A 212 3.56 10.72 -2.41
CA GLY A 212 3.71 10.98 -0.97
C GLY A 212 3.24 9.81 -0.10
N ARG A 213 2.15 9.13 -0.48
CA ARG A 213 1.66 7.96 0.25
C ARG A 213 2.58 6.74 0.11
N ILE A 214 3.05 6.48 -1.11
CA ILE A 214 4.00 5.41 -1.40
C ILE A 214 5.29 5.65 -0.60
N TRP A 215 5.77 6.90 -0.56
CA TRP A 215 6.94 7.27 0.22
C TRP A 215 6.83 6.88 1.69
N HIS A 216 5.77 7.32 2.39
CA HIS A 216 5.61 7.01 3.80
C HIS A 216 5.53 5.51 4.07
N SER A 217 4.86 4.74 3.19
CA SER A 217 4.83 3.29 3.30
C SER A 217 6.20 2.67 3.04
N PHE A 218 6.92 3.17 2.04
CA PHE A 218 8.24 2.69 1.65
C PHE A 218 9.25 2.95 2.78
N LEU A 219 9.28 4.17 3.31
CA LEU A 219 10.17 4.56 4.39
C LEU A 219 9.93 3.73 5.65
N LYS A 220 8.66 3.63 6.10
CA LYS A 220 8.29 2.82 7.26
C LYS A 220 8.77 1.37 7.13
N ASN A 221 8.56 0.75 5.97
CA ASN A 221 8.98 -0.63 5.75
C ASN A 221 10.51 -0.81 5.79
N ASN A 222 11.28 0.17 5.29
CA ASN A 222 12.74 0.11 5.33
C ASN A 222 13.28 0.39 6.74
N LEU A 223 12.69 1.33 7.49
CA LEU A 223 13.06 1.62 8.87
C LEU A 223 12.76 0.43 9.80
N ASP A 224 11.57 -0.17 9.69
CA ASP A 224 11.19 -1.36 10.49
C ASP A 224 12.13 -2.55 10.26
N LEU A 225 12.74 -2.66 9.07
CA LEU A 225 13.73 -3.70 8.77
C LEU A 225 15.08 -3.39 9.40
N LEU A 226 15.51 -2.14 9.41
CA LEU A 226 16.76 -1.70 10.01
C LEU A 226 16.73 -1.81 11.54
N ASP A 227 15.65 -1.36 12.19
CA ASP A 227 15.48 -1.49 13.64
C ASP A 227 15.57 -2.95 14.09
N LYS A 228 15.01 -3.89 13.31
CA LYS A 228 15.10 -5.34 13.59
C LYS A 228 16.51 -5.89 13.44
N GLN A 229 17.30 -5.37 12.49
CA GLN A 229 18.68 -5.81 12.29
C GLN A 229 19.59 -5.35 13.44
N VAL A 230 19.41 -4.12 13.93
CA VAL A 230 20.16 -3.59 15.08
C VAL A 230 19.93 -4.46 16.32
N VAL A 231 18.67 -4.81 16.61
CA VAL A 231 18.34 -5.69 17.76
C VAL A 231 19.04 -7.05 17.66
N LEU A 232 19.11 -7.65 16.47
CA LEU A 232 19.77 -8.95 16.28
C LEU A 232 21.29 -8.89 16.51
N ILE A 233 21.94 -7.80 16.11
CA ILE A 233 23.39 -7.61 16.32
C ILE A 233 23.69 -7.44 17.82
N ASP A 234 22.86 -6.69 18.54
CA ASP A 234 22.99 -6.51 19.99
C ASP A 234 22.81 -7.82 20.78
N PHE A 235 21.90 -8.69 20.34
CA PHE A 235 21.75 -10.02 20.96
C PHE A 235 22.98 -10.91 20.74
N ASN A 236 23.51 -10.95 19.52
CA ASN A 236 24.67 -11.80 19.20
C ASN A 236 25.95 -11.35 19.92
N SER A 237 26.14 -10.04 20.13
CA SER A 237 27.31 -9.52 20.84
C SER A 237 27.32 -9.84 22.35
N LYS A 238 26.15 -10.07 22.95
CA LYS A 238 26.01 -10.43 24.37
C LYS A 238 26.22 -11.92 24.64
N GLU A 239 25.98 -12.80 23.68
CA GLU A 239 26.21 -14.25 23.85
C GLU A 239 27.68 -14.66 23.64
N SER A 240 28.49 -13.79 23.04
CA SER A 240 29.91 -14.05 22.76
C SER A 240 30.89 -13.60 23.86
N ASN A 241 30.41 -13.04 24.97
CA ASN A 241 31.21 -12.65 26.14
C ASN A 241 30.83 -13.46 27.38
#